data_AF-A0A0P6XYK4-F1
#
_entry.id   AF-A0A0P6XYK4-F1
#
_cell.length_a   1.000
_cell.length_b   1.000
_cell.length_c   1.000
_cell.angle_alpha   90.00
_cell.angle_beta   90.00
_cell.angle_gamma   90.00
#
_symmetry.space_group_name_H-M   'P 1'
#
loop_
_entity.id
_entity.type
_entity.pdbx_description
1 polymer ?
#
loop_
_entity_poly.entity_id
_entity_poly.type
_entity_poly.pdbx_seq_one_letter_code
_entity_poly.pdbx_strand_id
1 'polypeptide(L)'
;MHQKSRFPYLLLAVTLIFAFVLSACQPAATPTPEPAAPVEAPTEAPKPTEPPAEPTAVPEPEVGSPEHPIKVLFVPSVDAQVIVSGGQVMADALNKATGMTFEVTVPTSYAATIEEMCASPKDTIGFIPALGYVFASELCGVDVSFKAVRRGFDVYWAQILVARDSDIKELKDLNGKKWGYTDPGSTSGYMVPLAMFQDMGITPGESVETGGHPQAVKAVYNGEVDFATTFFSPATKPEGEEPWKVGDDPEIPADKIESCALTEDKKSIVCDGWVVNDARGNIREEAPDVVQKVRILAISPAIPNDTLSFSPEFPAEIRAKIEAALVEFAKTEEWNNSIGNKDFYGWSGLNPAEDAEYDFVRKMVEAAGVKLEDLGK
;
A
#
# COMPACT_ATOMS: atom_id res chain seq x y z
N MET A 1 -8.69 46.01 -49.26
CA MET A 1 -7.88 45.34 -50.31
C MET A 1 -7.10 44.22 -49.61
N HIS A 2 -7.02 42.97 -50.07
CA HIS A 2 -7.66 42.31 -51.22
C HIS A 2 -8.12 40.89 -50.83
N GLN A 3 -9.04 40.33 -51.62
CA GLN A 3 -9.76 39.06 -51.41
C GLN A 3 -9.51 38.11 -52.59
N LYS A 4 -9.47 36.78 -52.34
CA LYS A 4 -9.75 35.59 -53.19
C LYS A 4 -8.80 34.45 -52.75
N SER A 5 -9.19 33.24 -52.32
CA SER A 5 -10.24 32.28 -52.68
C SER A 5 -10.00 31.48 -53.98
N ARG A 6 -9.76 30.15 -53.86
CA ARG A 6 -10.51 29.03 -54.49
C ARG A 6 -9.79 27.65 -54.44
N PHE A 7 -10.49 26.65 -53.89
CA PHE A 7 -10.45 25.20 -54.23
C PHE A 7 -11.13 24.96 -55.62
N PRO A 8 -11.35 23.72 -56.14
CA PRO A 8 -10.70 22.40 -55.96
C PRO A 8 -10.34 21.72 -57.32
N TYR A 9 -9.71 20.52 -57.31
CA TYR A 9 -9.86 19.37 -58.26
C TYR A 9 -8.91 18.22 -57.79
N LEU A 10 -9.05 16.90 -58.04
CA LEU A 10 -10.09 15.87 -58.24
C LEU A 10 -9.39 14.67 -58.97
N LEU A 11 -9.83 13.42 -58.75
CA LEU A 11 -9.34 12.13 -59.33
C LEU A 11 -7.93 11.68 -58.86
N LEU A 12 -7.53 10.40 -58.85
CA LEU A 12 -8.15 9.07 -59.11
C LEU A 12 -8.24 8.28 -57.77
N ALA A 13 -8.92 7.14 -57.58
CA ALA A 13 -10.02 6.43 -58.27
C ALA A 13 -10.57 5.31 -57.36
N VAL A 14 -11.85 4.90 -57.53
CA VAL A 14 -12.45 3.67 -56.97
C VAL A 14 -13.45 3.14 -57.99
N THR A 15 -13.35 1.87 -58.38
CA THR A 15 -14.30 1.22 -59.31
C THR A 15 -14.84 -0.09 -58.74
N LEU A 16 -16.15 -0.10 -58.46
CA LEU A 16 -16.94 -1.32 -58.27
C LEU A 16 -17.06 -2.09 -59.60
N ILE A 17 -17.20 -3.41 -59.51
CA ILE A 17 -17.98 -4.21 -60.46
C ILE A 17 -19.01 -5.01 -59.66
N PHE A 18 -20.22 -5.12 -60.20
CA PHE A 18 -21.43 -5.50 -59.50
C PHE A 18 -22.06 -6.76 -60.12
N ALA A 19 -22.68 -7.59 -59.28
CA ALA A 19 -23.70 -8.61 -59.56
C ALA A 19 -23.43 -9.73 -60.59
N PHE A 20 -23.67 -10.97 -60.14
CA PHE A 20 -24.77 -11.77 -60.68
C PHE A 20 -25.46 -12.53 -59.54
N VAL A 21 -26.80 -12.56 -59.55
CA VAL A 21 -27.63 -13.26 -58.55
C VAL A 21 -28.65 -14.12 -59.31
N LEU A 22 -28.85 -15.37 -58.89
CA LEU A 22 -30.14 -16.05 -58.64
C LEU A 22 -30.13 -17.57 -58.92
N SER A 23 -30.92 -18.28 -58.10
CA SER A 23 -31.47 -19.64 -58.30
C SER A 23 -30.47 -20.81 -58.22
N ALA A 24 -30.65 -21.85 -57.41
CA ALA A 24 -31.92 -22.49 -57.05
C ALA A 24 -31.87 -23.22 -55.69
N CYS A 25 -32.99 -23.21 -54.97
CA CYS A 25 -33.27 -24.23 -53.96
C CYS A 25 -33.92 -25.44 -54.65
N GLN A 26 -33.48 -26.67 -54.32
CA GLN A 26 -34.20 -27.89 -54.71
C GLN A 26 -34.08 -28.94 -53.59
N PRO A 27 -35.13 -29.75 -53.30
CA PRO A 27 -35.14 -30.61 -52.11
C PRO A 27 -34.28 -31.87 -52.26
N ALA A 28 -33.83 -32.41 -51.11
CA ALA A 28 -33.06 -33.64 -51.05
C ALA A 28 -33.83 -34.87 -51.55
N ALA A 29 -33.15 -35.74 -52.30
CA ALA A 29 -33.67 -37.04 -52.73
C ALA A 29 -33.33 -38.12 -51.70
N THR A 30 -34.35 -38.88 -51.27
CA THR A 30 -34.20 -40.02 -50.36
C THR A 30 -33.58 -41.22 -51.08
N PRO A 31 -32.51 -41.86 -50.56
CA PRO A 31 -32.02 -43.10 -51.12
C PRO A 31 -32.92 -44.30 -50.73
N THR A 32 -33.26 -45.13 -51.71
CA THR A 32 -33.95 -46.42 -51.54
C THR A 32 -32.99 -47.45 -50.92
N PRO A 33 -33.42 -48.30 -49.97
CA PRO A 33 -32.55 -49.31 -49.36
C PRO A 33 -32.28 -50.49 -50.30
N GLU A 34 -31.02 -50.95 -50.31
CA GLU A 34 -30.59 -52.20 -50.95
C GLU A 34 -30.71 -53.39 -49.98
N PRO A 35 -31.03 -54.62 -50.42
CA PRO A 35 -31.25 -55.75 -49.51
C PRO A 35 -29.97 -56.20 -48.79
N ALA A 36 -30.05 -56.42 -47.48
CA ALA A 36 -28.93 -56.87 -46.67
C ALA A 36 -28.48 -58.30 -47.00
N ALA A 37 -27.16 -58.50 -47.06
CA ALA A 37 -26.54 -59.83 -47.03
C ALA A 37 -26.61 -60.43 -45.60
N PRO A 38 -26.50 -61.77 -45.43
CA PRO A 38 -26.61 -62.41 -44.13
C PRO A 38 -25.52 -61.98 -43.15
N VAL A 39 -25.92 -61.68 -41.91
CA VAL A 39 -25.02 -61.30 -40.81
C VAL A 39 -24.40 -62.56 -40.19
N GLU A 40 -23.07 -62.68 -40.24
CA GLU A 40 -22.34 -63.58 -39.35
C GLU A 40 -22.34 -63.03 -37.91
N ALA A 41 -22.38 -63.94 -36.93
CA ALA A 41 -22.48 -63.55 -35.52
C ALA A 41 -21.22 -62.80 -35.04
N PRO A 42 -21.34 -61.73 -34.22
CA PRO A 42 -20.17 -61.02 -33.71
C PRO A 42 -19.40 -61.87 -32.70
N THR A 43 -18.10 -62.05 -32.94
CA THR A 43 -17.15 -62.57 -31.95
C THR A 43 -17.07 -61.62 -30.76
N GLU A 44 -17.00 -62.17 -29.54
CA GLU A 44 -16.93 -61.41 -28.30
C GLU A 44 -15.71 -60.47 -28.25
N ALA A 45 -15.93 -59.19 -27.94
CA ALA A 45 -14.87 -58.20 -27.88
C ALA A 45 -13.99 -58.39 -26.62
N PRO A 46 -12.66 -58.24 -26.71
CA PRO A 46 -11.79 -58.30 -25.54
C PRO A 46 -12.13 -57.16 -24.57
N LYS A 47 -12.10 -57.46 -23.26
CA LYS A 47 -12.34 -56.46 -22.20
C LYS A 47 -11.40 -55.25 -22.34
N PRO A 48 -11.88 -54.02 -22.09
CA PRO A 48 -11.01 -52.86 -22.01
C PRO A 48 -9.91 -53.07 -20.97
N THR A 49 -8.66 -52.79 -21.36
CA THR A 49 -7.54 -52.70 -20.43
C THR A 49 -7.79 -51.54 -19.47
N GLU A 50 -7.47 -51.72 -18.20
CA GLU A 50 -7.57 -50.69 -17.16
C GLU A 50 -6.72 -49.47 -17.55
N PRO A 51 -7.20 -48.22 -17.36
CA PRO A 51 -6.40 -47.03 -17.63
C PRO A 51 -5.10 -47.04 -16.82
N PRO A 52 -3.99 -46.47 -17.34
CA PRO A 52 -2.82 -46.22 -16.52
C PRO A 52 -3.22 -45.42 -15.28
N ALA A 53 -2.74 -45.82 -14.10
CA ALA A 53 -2.98 -45.07 -12.88
C ALA A 53 -2.54 -43.61 -13.08
N GLU A 54 -3.39 -42.67 -12.63
CA GLU A 54 -3.06 -41.24 -12.66
C GLU A 54 -1.71 -41.02 -11.96
N PRO A 55 -0.81 -40.19 -12.51
CA PRO A 55 0.45 -39.89 -11.86
C PRO A 55 0.15 -39.28 -10.49
N THR A 56 0.54 -39.97 -9.42
CA THR A 56 0.32 -39.53 -8.05
C THR A 56 0.86 -38.11 -7.91
N ALA A 57 -0.01 -37.15 -7.59
CA ALA A 57 0.39 -35.77 -7.42
C ALA A 57 1.55 -35.70 -6.43
N VAL A 58 2.66 -35.09 -6.85
CA VAL A 58 3.76 -34.78 -5.93
C VAL A 58 3.16 -33.84 -4.88
N PRO A 59 3.26 -34.15 -3.57
CA PRO A 59 2.71 -33.28 -2.55
C PRO A 59 3.38 -31.91 -2.67
N GLU A 60 2.57 -30.84 -2.64
CA GLU A 60 3.09 -29.47 -2.58
C GLU A 60 4.02 -29.33 -1.36
N PRO A 61 5.13 -28.57 -1.45
CA PRO A 61 6.02 -28.40 -0.30
C PRO A 61 5.29 -27.69 0.84
N GLU A 62 5.65 -28.02 2.07
CA GLU A 62 5.02 -27.47 3.27
C GLU A 62 5.30 -25.96 3.39
N VAL A 63 4.28 -25.16 3.73
CA VAL A 63 4.43 -23.70 3.92
C VAL A 63 5.51 -23.43 4.98
N GLY A 64 6.50 -22.62 4.63
CA GLY A 64 7.69 -22.35 5.46
C GLY A 64 8.85 -23.32 5.23
N SER A 65 8.77 -24.29 4.31
CA SER A 65 9.95 -25.06 3.88
C SER A 65 10.88 -24.20 3.00
N PRO A 66 12.15 -24.58 2.80
CA PRO A 66 13.05 -23.90 1.86
C PRO A 66 12.54 -23.86 0.42
N GLU A 67 11.68 -24.81 0.03
CA GLU A 67 11.06 -24.93 -1.29
C GLU A 67 9.72 -24.17 -1.40
N HIS A 68 9.16 -23.71 -0.28
CA HIS A 68 7.91 -22.92 -0.20
C HIS A 68 8.00 -21.93 0.98
N PRO A 69 8.88 -20.90 0.87
CA PRO A 69 9.09 -19.93 1.94
C PRO A 69 7.84 -19.08 2.17
N ILE A 70 7.68 -18.60 3.40
CA ILE A 70 6.63 -17.65 3.76
C ILE A 70 7.03 -16.27 3.23
N LYS A 71 6.18 -15.68 2.40
CA LYS A 71 6.38 -14.33 1.85
C LYS A 71 6.11 -13.28 2.91
N VAL A 72 7.05 -12.37 3.10
CA VAL A 72 6.95 -11.25 4.03
C VAL A 72 6.99 -9.96 3.23
N LEU A 73 5.81 -9.35 3.05
CA LEU A 73 5.63 -8.16 2.22
C LEU A 73 5.63 -6.89 3.05
N PHE A 74 6.36 -5.89 2.57
CA PHE A 74 6.39 -4.55 3.14
C PHE A 74 6.02 -3.52 2.07
N VAL A 75 5.15 -2.56 2.43
CA VAL A 75 4.81 -1.46 1.53
C VAL A 75 5.99 -0.50 1.33
N PRO A 76 6.14 0.12 0.14
CA PRO A 76 7.23 1.04 -0.19
C PRO A 76 7.04 2.44 0.44
N SER A 77 6.98 2.52 1.77
CA SER A 77 6.81 3.79 2.51
C SER A 77 8.12 4.53 2.82
N VAL A 78 9.24 3.82 2.78
CA VAL A 78 10.62 4.32 2.94
C VAL A 78 11.55 3.62 1.93
N ASP A 79 12.86 3.86 1.99
CA ASP A 79 13.83 3.26 1.06
C ASP A 79 13.80 1.72 1.08
N ALA A 80 13.64 1.11 -0.11
CA ALA A 80 13.46 -0.32 -0.25
C ALA A 80 14.67 -1.15 0.23
N GLN A 81 15.91 -0.63 0.12
CA GLN A 81 17.10 -1.35 0.59
C GLN A 81 17.16 -1.36 2.13
N VAL A 82 16.70 -0.28 2.78
CA VAL A 82 16.52 -0.24 4.24
C VAL A 82 15.46 -1.25 4.69
N ILE A 83 14.31 -1.31 3.99
CA ILE A 83 13.24 -2.28 4.25
C ILE A 83 13.74 -3.73 4.10
N VAL A 84 14.38 -4.08 2.98
CA VAL A 84 14.87 -5.45 2.73
C VAL A 84 15.91 -5.87 3.76
N SER A 85 16.90 -5.01 4.04
CA SER A 85 17.96 -5.34 5.00
C SER A 85 17.46 -5.44 6.45
N GLY A 86 16.59 -4.52 6.89
CA GLY A 86 15.96 -4.60 8.20
C GLY A 86 14.97 -5.76 8.31
N GLY A 87 14.20 -6.04 7.26
CA GLY A 87 13.29 -7.17 7.19
C GLY A 87 14.02 -8.51 7.27
N GLN A 88 15.20 -8.65 6.66
CA GLN A 88 16.00 -9.88 6.75
C GLN A 88 16.41 -10.20 8.20
N VAL A 89 16.71 -9.18 9.02
CA VAL A 89 17.02 -9.40 10.46
C VAL A 89 15.83 -10.02 11.20
N MET A 90 14.58 -9.63 10.87
CA MET A 90 13.38 -10.26 11.41
C MET A 90 13.19 -11.68 10.84
N ALA A 91 13.38 -11.87 9.53
CA ALA A 91 13.28 -13.17 8.89
C ALA A 91 14.25 -14.20 9.50
N ASP A 92 15.50 -13.80 9.76
CA ASP A 92 16.52 -14.63 10.40
C ASP A 92 16.15 -14.96 11.85
N ALA A 93 15.63 -13.99 12.62
CA ALA A 93 15.16 -14.20 13.98
C ALA A 93 13.95 -15.15 14.05
N LEU A 94 12.97 -14.99 13.15
CA LEU A 94 11.81 -15.88 13.03
C LEU A 94 12.23 -17.27 12.56
N ASN A 95 13.15 -17.40 11.60
CA ASN A 95 13.72 -18.68 11.17
C ASN A 95 14.37 -19.41 12.34
N LYS A 96 15.22 -18.72 13.10
CA LYS A 96 15.89 -19.28 14.29
C LYS A 96 14.91 -19.73 15.38
N ALA A 97 13.78 -19.03 15.53
CA ALA A 97 12.76 -19.35 16.53
C ALA A 97 11.81 -20.48 16.10
N THR A 98 11.53 -20.63 14.79
CA THR A 98 10.46 -21.49 14.27
C THR A 98 10.91 -22.64 13.37
N GLY A 99 12.12 -22.56 12.81
CA GLY A 99 12.63 -23.44 11.76
C GLY A 99 12.12 -23.12 10.34
N MET A 100 11.25 -22.12 10.19
CA MET A 100 10.60 -21.80 8.90
C MET A 100 11.41 -20.81 8.06
N THR A 101 11.32 -20.95 6.74
CA THR A 101 11.98 -20.07 5.77
C THR A 101 11.07 -18.90 5.43
N PHE A 102 11.63 -17.69 5.39
CA PHE A 102 10.91 -16.45 5.09
C PHE A 102 11.60 -15.72 3.95
N GLU A 103 10.83 -15.16 3.00
CA GLU A 103 11.32 -14.36 1.89
C GLU A 103 10.79 -12.92 2.00
N VAL A 104 11.69 -11.95 2.18
CA VAL A 104 11.33 -10.54 2.35
C VAL A 104 11.26 -9.85 1.00
N THR A 105 10.08 -9.31 0.66
CA THR A 105 9.82 -8.61 -0.60
C THR A 105 9.21 -7.24 -0.36
N VAL A 106 9.58 -6.27 -1.21
CA VAL A 106 8.99 -4.92 -1.25
C VAL A 106 8.33 -4.74 -2.63
N PRO A 107 7.01 -4.89 -2.76
CA PRO A 107 6.30 -4.65 -4.01
C PRO A 107 6.43 -3.20 -4.47
N THR A 108 6.27 -2.95 -5.77
CA THR A 108 6.48 -1.62 -6.39
C THR A 108 5.40 -0.59 -6.02
N SER A 109 4.29 -1.02 -5.42
CA SER A 109 3.23 -0.13 -4.93
C SER A 109 2.43 -0.77 -3.79
N TYR A 110 1.58 0.02 -3.13
CA TYR A 110 0.64 -0.46 -2.12
C TYR A 110 -0.41 -1.39 -2.74
N ALA A 111 -0.89 -1.08 -3.95
CA ALA A 111 -1.81 -1.93 -4.71
C ALA A 111 -1.18 -3.31 -5.02
N ALA A 112 0.06 -3.33 -5.54
CA ALA A 112 0.79 -4.57 -5.83
C ALA A 112 1.03 -5.43 -4.57
N THR A 113 1.10 -4.80 -3.38
CA THR A 113 1.18 -5.53 -2.11
C THR A 113 -0.13 -6.26 -1.80
N ILE A 114 -1.28 -5.60 -2.00
CA ILE A 114 -2.61 -6.19 -1.81
C ILE A 114 -2.86 -7.31 -2.84
N GLU A 115 -2.50 -7.07 -4.11
CA GLU A 115 -2.62 -8.07 -5.18
C GLU A 115 -1.83 -9.35 -4.88
N GLU A 116 -0.58 -9.24 -4.42
CA GLU A 116 0.23 -10.40 -4.03
C GLU A 116 -0.37 -11.15 -2.83
N MET A 117 -0.86 -10.44 -1.79
CA MET A 117 -1.53 -11.09 -0.65
C MET A 117 -2.79 -11.88 -1.06
N CYS A 118 -3.54 -11.38 -2.04
CA CYS A 118 -4.72 -12.07 -2.56
C CYS A 118 -4.37 -13.19 -3.56
N ALA A 119 -3.26 -13.08 -4.29
CA ALA A 119 -2.76 -14.12 -5.19
C ALA A 119 -2.09 -15.29 -4.46
N SER A 120 -1.58 -15.04 -3.25
CA SER A 120 -0.81 -15.99 -2.43
C SER A 120 -1.51 -16.27 -1.09
N PRO A 121 -2.66 -16.96 -1.10
CA PRO A 121 -3.60 -16.99 0.02
C PRO A 121 -3.12 -17.78 1.26
N LYS A 122 -2.06 -18.60 1.16
CA LYS A 122 -1.67 -19.59 2.19
C LYS A 122 -0.35 -19.29 2.90
N ASP A 123 0.47 -18.42 2.32
CA ASP A 123 1.91 -18.32 2.58
C ASP A 123 2.38 -16.87 2.78
N THR A 124 1.47 -15.89 2.85
CA THR A 124 1.83 -14.46 2.83
C THR A 124 1.48 -13.71 4.11
N ILE A 125 2.44 -12.92 4.59
CA ILE A 125 2.33 -11.95 5.68
C ILE A 125 2.52 -10.55 5.09
N GLY A 126 1.60 -9.63 5.38
CA GLY A 126 1.68 -8.24 4.95
C GLY A 126 1.85 -7.28 6.12
N PHE A 127 2.85 -6.39 6.01
CA PHE A 127 3.01 -5.22 6.85
C PHE A 127 2.46 -4.00 6.09
N ILE A 128 1.17 -3.73 6.28
CA ILE A 128 0.37 -2.84 5.43
C ILE A 128 -0.33 -1.74 6.26
N PRO A 129 -0.58 -0.55 5.71
CA PRO A 129 -1.31 0.49 6.43
C PRO A 129 -2.79 0.15 6.55
N ALA A 130 -3.50 0.82 7.46
CA ALA A 130 -4.92 0.60 7.73
C ALA A 130 -5.83 0.61 6.48
N LEU A 131 -5.56 1.46 5.48
CA LEU A 131 -6.30 1.44 4.20
C LEU A 131 -6.01 0.19 3.36
N GLY A 132 -4.76 -0.24 3.29
CA GLY A 132 -4.37 -1.46 2.58
C GLY A 132 -4.99 -2.70 3.21
N TYR A 133 -5.03 -2.75 4.55
CA TYR A 133 -5.75 -3.80 5.27
C TYR A 133 -7.24 -3.81 4.96
N VAL A 134 -7.92 -2.65 5.02
CA VAL A 134 -9.35 -2.53 4.69
C VAL A 134 -9.67 -3.13 3.32
N PHE A 135 -8.92 -2.74 2.29
CA PHE A 135 -9.11 -3.27 0.94
C PHE A 135 -8.77 -4.75 0.82
N ALA A 136 -7.65 -5.23 1.38
CA ALA A 136 -7.26 -6.63 1.28
C ALA A 136 -8.25 -7.56 2.02
N SER A 137 -8.78 -7.09 3.15
CA SER A 137 -9.83 -7.74 3.93
C SER A 137 -11.15 -7.85 3.13
N GLU A 138 -11.60 -6.75 2.51
CA GLU A 138 -12.81 -6.75 1.67
C GLU A 138 -12.67 -7.53 0.36
N LEU A 139 -11.50 -7.51 -0.27
CA LEU A 139 -11.27 -8.10 -1.59
C LEU A 139 -11.08 -9.62 -1.53
N CYS A 140 -10.31 -10.11 -0.55
CA CYS A 140 -9.93 -11.52 -0.48
C CYS A 140 -9.91 -12.12 0.93
N GLY A 141 -10.30 -11.38 1.98
CA GLY A 141 -10.39 -11.92 3.34
C GLY A 141 -9.07 -11.96 4.11
N VAL A 142 -8.11 -11.07 3.78
CA VAL A 142 -6.92 -10.85 4.61
C VAL A 142 -7.32 -10.48 6.05
N ASP A 143 -6.72 -11.15 7.02
CA ASP A 143 -7.00 -10.99 8.45
C ASP A 143 -5.86 -10.25 9.17
N VAL A 144 -6.15 -9.63 10.30
CA VAL A 144 -5.17 -8.89 11.12
C VAL A 144 -4.83 -9.67 12.39
N SER A 145 -3.62 -9.48 12.91
CA SER A 145 -3.22 -10.06 14.22
C SER A 145 -2.63 -9.01 15.15
N PHE A 146 -1.83 -8.10 14.61
CA PHE A 146 -1.21 -7.02 15.39
C PHE A 146 -1.31 -5.69 14.66
N LYS A 147 -1.15 -4.62 15.44
CA LYS A 147 -0.87 -3.25 14.98
C LYS A 147 0.43 -2.77 15.62
N ALA A 148 1.15 -1.91 14.90
CA ALA A 148 2.38 -1.33 15.41
C ALA A 148 2.13 -0.51 16.68
N VAL A 149 3.03 -0.61 17.66
CA VAL A 149 3.23 0.45 18.66
C VAL A 149 4.42 1.29 18.20
N ARG A 150 4.29 2.62 18.20
CA ARG A 150 5.36 3.57 17.88
C ARG A 150 5.48 4.58 19.02
N ARG A 151 6.59 4.51 19.77
CA ARG A 151 6.91 5.46 20.85
C ARG A 151 5.80 5.57 21.91
N GLY A 152 5.13 4.44 22.19
CA GLY A 152 4.01 4.36 23.15
C GLY A 152 2.62 4.57 22.57
N PHE A 153 2.47 4.89 21.28
CA PHE A 153 1.18 5.03 20.61
C PHE A 153 0.92 3.86 19.66
N ASP A 154 -0.24 3.21 19.77
CA ASP A 154 -0.75 2.22 18.80
C ASP A 154 -1.65 2.83 17.71
N VAL A 155 -1.67 4.17 17.68
CA VAL A 155 -2.27 5.02 16.65
C VAL A 155 -1.24 6.06 16.17
N TYR A 156 -1.55 6.68 15.04
CA TYR A 156 -0.84 7.85 14.54
C TYR A 156 -1.84 8.83 13.90
N TRP A 157 -1.35 9.88 13.24
CA TRP A 157 -2.21 10.90 12.62
C TRP A 157 -1.67 11.27 11.24
N ALA A 158 -2.52 11.79 10.36
CA ALA A 158 -2.08 12.61 9.25
C ALA A 158 -1.73 14.01 9.76
N GLN A 159 -0.74 14.67 9.16
CA GLN A 159 -0.48 16.11 9.30
C GLN A 159 -0.63 16.81 7.96
N ILE A 160 -1.07 18.06 8.03
CA ILE A 160 -1.03 19.01 6.92
C ILE A 160 0.13 19.97 7.17
N LEU A 161 1.07 20.01 6.24
CA LEU A 161 2.27 20.84 6.26
C LEU A 161 2.12 22.03 5.32
N VAL A 162 2.61 23.19 5.77
CA VAL A 162 2.68 24.44 4.98
C VAL A 162 4.03 25.11 5.18
N ALA A 163 4.45 25.96 4.24
CA ALA A 163 5.62 26.81 4.45
C ALA A 163 5.39 27.72 5.68
N ARG A 164 6.40 27.88 6.53
CA ARG A 164 6.26 28.55 7.84
C ARG A 164 5.87 30.02 7.70
N ASP A 165 6.38 30.69 6.67
CA ASP A 165 6.11 32.07 6.29
C ASP A 165 4.82 32.26 5.45
N SER A 166 4.18 31.18 4.98
CA SER A 166 2.95 31.26 4.18
C SER A 166 1.77 31.94 4.91
N ASP A 167 0.89 32.57 4.15
CA ASP A 167 -0.34 33.21 4.64
C ASP A 167 -1.43 32.20 5.07
N ILE A 168 -1.24 30.89 4.88
CA ILE A 168 -2.20 29.83 5.22
C ILE A 168 -2.21 29.63 6.75
N LYS A 169 -3.18 30.17 7.49
CA LYS A 169 -3.20 30.13 8.96
C LYS A 169 -4.16 29.08 9.52
N GLU A 170 -5.17 28.66 8.75
CA GLU A 170 -6.19 27.71 9.17
C GLU A 170 -6.66 26.84 7.99
N LEU A 171 -7.35 25.72 8.29
CA LEU A 171 -7.72 24.71 7.29
C LEU A 171 -8.53 25.25 6.11
N LYS A 172 -9.39 26.27 6.32
CA LYS A 172 -10.16 26.87 5.22
C LYS A 172 -9.30 27.59 4.18
N ASP A 173 -8.09 28.02 4.55
CA ASP A 173 -7.17 28.74 3.66
C ASP A 173 -6.53 27.83 2.60
N LEU A 174 -6.71 26.50 2.74
CA LEU A 174 -6.33 25.47 1.76
C LEU A 174 -7.24 25.45 0.52
N ASN A 175 -8.40 26.10 0.58
CA ASN A 175 -9.35 26.10 -0.53
C ASN A 175 -8.79 26.83 -1.76
N GLY A 176 -8.73 26.15 -2.90
CA GLY A 176 -8.11 26.62 -4.14
C GLY A 176 -6.57 26.57 -4.15
N LYS A 177 -5.92 26.04 -3.10
CA LYS A 177 -4.46 25.89 -3.01
C LYS A 177 -3.96 24.63 -3.70
N LYS A 178 -2.68 24.62 -4.03
CA LYS A 178 -1.99 23.46 -4.62
C LYS A 178 -1.58 22.45 -3.54
N TRP A 179 -2.15 21.25 -3.63
CA TRP A 179 -1.96 20.15 -2.70
C TRP A 179 -0.89 19.16 -3.20
N GLY A 180 0.15 18.91 -2.41
CA GLY A 180 1.02 17.75 -2.57
C GLY A 180 0.53 16.57 -1.72
N TYR A 181 0.07 15.49 -2.35
CA TYR A 181 -0.21 14.22 -1.66
C TYR A 181 0.89 13.20 -1.98
N THR A 182 0.97 12.11 -1.21
CA THR A 182 2.02 11.11 -1.45
C THR A 182 1.67 10.14 -2.57
N ASP A 183 0.70 9.27 -2.33
CA ASP A 183 0.28 8.15 -3.18
C ASP A 183 -1.21 7.90 -2.85
N PRO A 184 -2.08 7.55 -3.81
CA PRO A 184 -3.52 7.36 -3.56
C PRO A 184 -3.85 6.27 -2.52
N GLY A 185 -2.98 5.26 -2.36
CA GLY A 185 -3.07 4.21 -1.34
C GLY A 185 -2.57 4.63 0.05
N SER A 186 -2.04 5.83 0.22
CA SER A 186 -1.60 6.32 1.52
C SER A 186 -2.77 6.76 2.40
N THR A 187 -2.95 6.06 3.53
CA THR A 187 -3.99 6.40 4.53
C THR A 187 -3.82 7.83 5.03
N SER A 188 -2.61 8.23 5.45
CA SER A 188 -2.33 9.56 6.00
C SER A 188 -1.89 10.60 4.95
N GLY A 189 -1.26 10.15 3.86
CA GLY A 189 -0.79 11.02 2.80
C GLY A 189 -1.87 11.43 1.79
N TYR A 190 -2.98 10.70 1.70
CA TYR A 190 -4.07 10.98 0.75
C TYR A 190 -5.48 10.79 1.34
N MET A 191 -5.86 9.58 1.75
CA MET A 191 -7.27 9.24 2.00
C MET A 191 -7.88 9.96 3.21
N VAL A 192 -7.23 9.97 4.38
CA VAL A 192 -7.72 10.70 5.56
C VAL A 192 -7.81 12.21 5.29
N PRO A 193 -6.78 12.88 4.73
CA PRO A 193 -6.90 14.27 4.31
C PRO A 193 -8.03 14.52 3.30
N LEU A 194 -8.21 13.66 2.30
CA LEU A 194 -9.27 13.80 1.29
C LEU A 194 -10.66 13.79 1.95
N ALA A 195 -10.92 12.81 2.82
CA ALA A 195 -12.18 12.72 3.56
C ALA A 195 -12.39 13.94 4.48
N MET A 196 -11.34 14.40 5.17
CA MET A 196 -11.39 15.63 5.98
C MET A 196 -11.71 16.87 5.15
N PHE A 197 -11.09 17.03 3.97
CA PHE A 197 -11.34 18.18 3.10
C PHE A 197 -12.78 18.15 2.57
N GLN A 198 -13.30 16.99 2.18
CA GLN A 198 -14.68 16.83 1.74
C GLN A 198 -15.70 17.17 2.84
N ASP A 199 -15.53 16.64 4.06
CA ASP A 199 -16.40 16.92 5.21
C ASP A 199 -16.40 18.42 5.57
N MET A 200 -15.24 19.06 5.47
CA MET A 200 -15.06 20.50 5.72
C MET A 200 -15.44 21.41 4.54
N GLY A 201 -15.81 20.85 3.38
CA GLY A 201 -16.11 21.61 2.16
C GLY A 201 -14.90 22.32 1.52
N ILE A 202 -13.68 21.89 1.83
CA ILE A 202 -12.42 22.39 1.28
C ILE A 202 -12.17 21.72 -0.06
N THR A 203 -11.94 22.50 -1.11
CA THR A 203 -11.59 22.00 -2.45
C THR A 203 -10.19 22.51 -2.83
N PRO A 204 -9.15 21.66 -2.86
CA PRO A 204 -7.85 22.02 -3.43
C PRO A 204 -7.98 22.45 -4.90
N GLY A 205 -7.14 23.38 -5.35
CA GLY A 205 -7.19 23.93 -6.72
C GLY A 205 -6.43 23.08 -7.74
N GLU A 206 -5.25 22.61 -7.36
CA GLU A 206 -4.42 21.67 -8.11
C GLU A 206 -3.96 20.58 -7.12
N SER A 207 -3.90 19.32 -7.54
CA SER A 207 -3.41 18.22 -6.72
C SER A 207 -2.27 17.52 -7.45
N VAL A 208 -1.16 17.28 -6.74
CA VAL A 208 0.07 16.70 -7.28
C VAL A 208 0.46 15.48 -6.44
N GLU A 209 0.62 14.34 -7.11
CA GLU A 209 1.24 13.17 -6.51
C GLU A 209 2.75 13.40 -6.38
N THR A 210 3.29 13.16 -5.19
CA THR A 210 4.72 13.35 -4.89
C THR A 210 5.46 12.02 -4.70
N GLY A 211 4.74 10.89 -4.71
CA GLY A 211 5.23 9.52 -4.53
C GLY A 211 5.39 9.08 -3.08
N GLY A 212 5.91 9.93 -2.19
CA GLY A 212 6.26 9.52 -0.83
C GLY A 212 6.32 10.66 0.18
N HIS A 213 6.25 10.34 1.48
CA HIS A 213 6.28 11.34 2.54
C HIS A 213 7.52 12.27 2.49
N PRO A 214 8.76 11.78 2.24
CA PRO A 214 9.92 12.67 2.10
C PRO A 214 9.79 13.66 0.92
N GLN A 215 9.18 13.23 -0.18
CA GLN A 215 8.96 14.03 -1.38
C GLN A 215 7.87 15.08 -1.14
N ALA A 216 6.78 14.73 -0.45
CA ALA A 216 5.74 15.66 -0.02
C ALA A 216 6.29 16.80 0.87
N VAL A 217 7.17 16.48 1.82
CA VAL A 217 7.84 17.52 2.64
C VAL A 217 8.75 18.39 1.77
N LYS A 218 9.55 17.79 0.88
CA LYS A 218 10.43 18.53 -0.05
C LYS A 218 9.65 19.47 -0.97
N ALA A 219 8.48 19.07 -1.46
CA ALA A 219 7.64 19.90 -2.31
C ALA A 219 7.17 21.18 -1.60
N VAL A 220 6.77 21.09 -0.32
CA VAL A 220 6.44 22.29 0.50
C VAL A 220 7.68 23.14 0.79
N TYR A 221 8.78 22.48 1.18
CA TYR A 221 10.06 23.15 1.49
C TYR A 221 10.63 23.93 0.29
N ASN A 222 10.45 23.42 -0.93
CA ASN A 222 10.86 24.06 -2.19
C ASN A 222 9.83 25.08 -2.73
N GLY A 223 8.61 25.15 -2.18
CA GLY A 223 7.52 25.97 -2.71
C GLY A 223 6.91 25.45 -4.03
N GLU A 224 7.04 24.15 -4.30
CA GLU A 224 6.45 23.47 -5.48
C GLU A 224 4.94 23.24 -5.32
N VAL A 225 4.47 23.15 -4.07
CA VAL A 225 3.07 23.07 -3.65
C VAL A 225 2.81 24.05 -2.50
N ASP A 226 1.58 24.54 -2.35
CA ASP A 226 1.21 25.45 -1.25
C ASP A 226 1.17 24.71 0.11
N PHE A 227 0.74 23.45 0.09
CA PHE A 227 0.64 22.58 1.25
C PHE A 227 0.79 21.10 0.87
N ALA A 228 1.16 20.24 1.82
CA ALA A 228 1.22 18.80 1.60
C ALA A 228 0.73 17.99 2.80
N THR A 229 0.42 16.71 2.56
CA THR A 229 -0.13 15.79 3.56
C THR A 229 0.81 14.61 3.81
N THR A 230 1.14 14.36 5.07
CA THR A 230 2.07 13.30 5.49
C THR A 230 1.65 12.67 6.82
N PHE A 231 2.43 11.74 7.37
CA PHE A 231 2.22 11.24 8.73
C PHE A 231 2.76 12.20 9.79
N PHE A 232 2.09 12.23 10.94
CA PHE A 232 2.56 12.82 12.20
C PHE A 232 2.93 11.70 13.18
N SER A 233 4.05 11.89 13.87
CA SER A 233 4.40 11.15 15.08
C SER A 233 4.92 12.16 16.10
N PRO A 234 4.41 12.16 17.36
CA PRO A 234 4.78 13.18 18.33
C PRO A 234 6.29 13.27 18.57
N ALA A 235 6.79 14.49 18.71
CA ALA A 235 8.19 14.73 19.05
C ALA A 235 8.55 14.10 20.40
N THR A 236 9.72 13.47 20.50
CA THR A 236 10.22 12.96 21.79
C THR A 236 10.72 14.15 22.59
N LYS A 237 10.07 14.46 23.71
CA LYS A 237 10.46 15.57 24.59
C LYS A 237 11.67 15.19 25.48
N PRO A 238 12.43 16.17 26.00
CA PRO A 238 13.51 15.95 26.96
C PRO A 238 13.08 15.16 28.20
N GLU A 239 14.04 14.51 28.85
CA GLU A 239 13.81 13.85 30.14
C GLU A 239 13.32 14.86 31.20
N GLY A 240 12.23 14.53 31.88
CA GLY A 240 11.56 15.40 32.85
C GLY A 240 10.44 16.27 32.29
N GLU A 241 10.27 16.34 30.95
CA GLU A 241 9.04 16.88 30.35
C GLU A 241 7.94 15.81 30.24
N GLU A 242 6.68 16.20 30.45
CA GLU A 242 5.52 15.32 30.27
C GLU A 242 5.37 14.96 28.78
N PRO A 243 5.33 13.66 28.41
CA PRO A 243 5.13 13.23 27.03
C PRO A 243 3.93 13.89 26.36
N TRP A 244 4.00 14.06 25.03
CA TRP A 244 2.90 14.63 24.24
C TRP A 244 1.61 13.83 24.45
N LYS A 245 0.49 14.53 24.59
CA LYS A 245 -0.84 13.94 24.80
C LYS A 245 -1.78 14.38 23.69
N VAL A 246 -2.79 13.57 23.38
CA VAL A 246 -3.79 13.91 22.36
C VAL A 246 -4.51 15.20 22.75
N GLY A 247 -4.35 16.24 21.92
CA GLY A 247 -4.84 17.60 22.19
C GLY A 247 -3.76 18.62 22.54
N ASP A 248 -2.52 18.19 22.81
CA ASP A 248 -1.35 19.08 22.82
C ASP A 248 -1.09 19.63 21.40
N ASP A 249 -0.43 20.79 21.31
CA ASP A 249 0.06 21.33 20.04
C ASP A 249 1.00 20.30 19.35
N PRO A 250 0.77 19.95 18.07
CA PRO A 250 1.64 19.02 17.36
C PRO A 250 2.99 19.63 16.94
N GLU A 251 3.14 20.96 16.95
CA GLU A 251 4.35 21.64 16.49
C GLU A 251 5.43 21.77 17.58
N ILE A 252 6.70 21.82 17.15
CA ILE A 252 7.83 22.18 18.02
C ILE A 252 7.61 23.58 18.61
N PRO A 253 7.74 23.79 19.94
CA PRO A 253 7.54 25.09 20.57
C PRO A 253 8.30 26.22 19.87
N ALA A 254 7.64 27.37 19.67
CA ALA A 254 8.13 28.43 18.79
C ALA A 254 9.49 29.02 19.22
N ASP A 255 9.80 28.99 20.52
CA ASP A 255 11.08 29.39 21.12
C ASP A 255 12.22 28.39 20.86
N LYS A 256 11.90 27.15 20.49
CA LYS A 256 12.87 26.07 20.23
C LYS A 256 13.21 25.90 18.75
N ILE A 257 12.39 26.42 17.83
CA ILE A 257 12.53 26.19 16.38
C ILE A 257 13.90 26.61 15.82
N GLU A 258 14.43 27.77 16.24
CA GLU A 258 15.74 28.25 15.78
C GLU A 258 16.92 27.36 16.20
N SER A 259 16.73 26.51 17.22
CA SER A 259 17.74 25.55 17.68
C SER A 259 17.70 24.21 16.95
N CYS A 260 16.70 23.97 16.09
CA CYS A 260 16.56 22.72 15.35
C CYS A 260 17.78 22.44 14.46
N ALA A 261 18.52 21.38 14.75
CA ALA A 261 19.69 20.98 13.99
C ALA A 261 19.76 19.46 13.80
N LEU A 262 20.36 19.04 12.68
CA LEU A 262 20.77 17.65 12.45
C LEU A 262 21.84 17.24 13.48
N THR A 263 21.65 16.09 14.13
CA THR A 263 22.64 15.53 15.07
C THR A 263 23.94 15.13 14.38
N GLU A 264 25.06 15.08 15.11
CA GLU A 264 26.37 14.73 14.55
C GLU A 264 26.40 13.33 13.90
N ASP A 265 25.63 12.39 14.45
CA ASP A 265 25.44 11.04 13.92
C ASP A 265 24.43 10.97 12.76
N LYS A 266 23.90 12.13 12.33
CA LYS A 266 22.90 12.34 11.28
C LYS A 266 21.56 11.62 11.48
N LYS A 267 21.29 11.13 12.69
CA LYS A 267 20.10 10.30 12.95
C LYS A 267 18.80 11.06 13.10
N SER A 268 18.86 12.30 13.61
CA SER A 268 17.67 13.05 13.99
C SER A 268 17.84 14.55 13.76
N ILE A 269 16.72 15.27 13.65
CA ILE A 269 16.69 16.71 13.95
C ILE A 269 16.30 16.85 15.42
N VAL A 270 17.04 17.67 16.16
CA VAL A 270 16.80 17.96 17.57
C VAL A 270 16.69 19.47 17.78
N CYS A 271 15.63 19.89 18.46
CA CYS A 271 15.28 21.28 18.75
C CYS A 271 15.24 21.48 20.28
N ASP A 272 16.32 21.99 20.88
CA ASP A 272 16.43 22.16 22.34
C ASP A 272 16.04 20.88 23.12
N GLY A 273 16.62 19.74 22.68
CA GLY A 273 16.35 18.41 23.21
C GLY A 273 15.08 17.70 22.69
N TRP A 274 14.18 18.41 22.00
CA TRP A 274 13.01 17.80 21.36
C TRP A 274 13.40 17.09 20.05
N VAL A 275 13.16 15.78 19.95
CA VAL A 275 13.48 14.98 18.76
C VAL A 275 12.31 14.97 17.77
N VAL A 276 12.54 15.43 16.55
CA VAL A 276 11.54 15.43 15.48
C VAL A 276 11.29 14.00 14.99
N ASN A 277 10.04 13.54 15.09
CA ASN A 277 9.62 12.18 14.71
C ASN A 277 8.63 12.14 13.54
N ASP A 278 8.06 13.27 13.12
CA ASP A 278 7.16 13.36 11.97
C ASP A 278 7.92 13.32 10.63
N ALA A 279 7.19 13.30 9.51
CA ALA A 279 7.76 13.17 8.17
C ALA A 279 8.89 14.16 7.83
N ARG A 280 8.95 15.34 8.48
CA ARG A 280 10.05 16.30 8.32
C ARG A 280 11.42 15.69 8.67
N GLY A 281 11.48 14.78 9.64
CA GLY A 281 12.70 14.07 10.04
C GLY A 281 13.26 13.13 8.95
N ASN A 282 12.51 12.83 7.89
CA ASN A 282 12.92 11.93 6.83
C ASN A 282 13.76 12.61 5.73
N ILE A 283 13.86 13.95 5.72
CA ILE A 283 14.68 14.71 4.76
C ILE A 283 15.83 15.47 5.43
N ARG A 284 16.17 15.04 6.65
CA ARG A 284 17.09 15.73 7.57
C ARG A 284 18.52 15.89 7.06
N GLU A 285 18.98 15.04 6.13
CA GLU A 285 20.31 15.18 5.52
C GLU A 285 20.31 16.16 4.34
N GLU A 286 19.23 16.21 3.55
CA GLU A 286 19.10 17.14 2.43
C GLU A 286 18.62 18.54 2.84
N ALA A 287 17.80 18.62 3.90
CA ALA A 287 17.19 19.84 4.43
C ALA A 287 17.22 19.84 5.98
N PRO A 288 18.39 20.03 6.60
CA PRO A 288 18.54 20.04 8.07
C PRO A 288 17.79 21.20 8.76
N ASP A 289 17.38 22.23 8.01
CA ASP A 289 16.60 23.38 8.46
C ASP A 289 15.10 23.30 8.08
N VAL A 290 14.61 22.09 7.76
CA VAL A 290 13.22 21.85 7.37
C VAL A 290 12.20 22.32 8.41
N VAL A 291 12.50 22.22 9.72
CA VAL A 291 11.56 22.65 10.77
C VAL A 291 11.42 24.17 10.79
N GLN A 292 12.50 24.91 10.53
CA GLN A 292 12.49 26.37 10.42
C GLN A 292 11.67 26.84 9.21
N LYS A 293 11.61 26.05 8.13
CA LYS A 293 10.91 26.42 6.89
C LYS A 293 9.52 25.82 6.70
N VAL A 294 9.23 24.67 7.31
CA VAL A 294 7.96 23.92 7.13
C VAL A 294 7.33 23.64 8.49
N ARG A 295 6.04 23.99 8.60
CA ARG A 295 5.27 23.87 9.83
C ARG A 295 4.05 22.99 9.70
N ILE A 296 3.64 22.41 10.81
CA ILE A 296 2.35 21.73 10.94
C ILE A 296 1.26 22.80 11.01
N LEU A 297 0.22 22.65 10.17
CA LEU A 297 -1.00 23.46 10.20
C LEU A 297 -2.07 22.82 11.08
N ALA A 298 -2.24 21.50 10.95
CA ALA A 298 -3.20 20.69 11.69
C ALA A 298 -2.83 19.20 11.60
N ILE A 299 -3.43 18.40 12.47
CA ILE A 299 -3.42 16.93 12.41
C ILE A 299 -4.85 16.38 12.29
N SER A 300 -4.99 15.15 11.80
CA SER A 300 -6.28 14.44 11.71
C SER A 300 -6.79 13.95 13.08
N PRO A 301 -7.97 13.30 13.14
CA PRO A 301 -8.27 12.31 14.17
C PRO A 301 -7.27 11.15 14.15
N ALA A 302 -7.24 10.34 15.22
CA ALA A 302 -6.35 9.18 15.32
C ALA A 302 -6.65 8.13 14.25
N ILE A 303 -5.60 7.57 13.68
CA ILE A 303 -5.60 6.51 12.66
C ILE A 303 -4.97 5.26 13.30
N PRO A 304 -5.58 4.06 13.21
CA PRO A 304 -4.93 2.81 13.59
C PRO A 304 -3.57 2.67 12.89
N ASN A 305 -2.53 2.29 13.63
CA ASN A 305 -1.20 2.07 13.06
C ASN A 305 -1.18 0.93 12.04
N ASP A 306 -0.10 0.90 11.24
CA ASP A 306 0.19 -0.18 10.29
C ASP A 306 0.05 -1.56 10.93
N THR A 307 -0.53 -2.48 10.17
CA THR A 307 -0.94 -3.81 10.61
C THR A 307 0.18 -4.82 10.39
N LEU A 308 0.10 -5.93 11.12
CA LEU A 308 0.60 -7.22 10.65
C LEU A 308 -0.63 -8.07 10.33
N SER A 309 -0.74 -8.42 9.06
CA SER A 309 -1.87 -9.14 8.49
C SER A 309 -1.42 -10.43 7.79
N PHE A 310 -2.30 -11.43 7.77
CA PHE A 310 -2.08 -12.73 7.15
C PHE A 310 -3.05 -12.94 5.98
N SER A 311 -2.61 -13.67 4.96
CA SER A 311 -3.44 -14.09 3.83
C SER A 311 -4.59 -15.03 4.26
N PRO A 312 -5.73 -15.08 3.53
CA PRO A 312 -7.00 -15.66 4.01
C PRO A 312 -6.98 -17.17 4.36
N GLU A 313 -6.13 -17.96 3.72
CA GLU A 313 -6.00 -19.41 3.93
C GLU A 313 -4.73 -19.78 4.74
N PHE A 314 -4.10 -18.81 5.40
CA PHE A 314 -2.83 -19.01 6.10
C PHE A 314 -2.98 -20.03 7.26
N PRO A 315 -2.19 -21.12 7.31
CA PRO A 315 -2.40 -22.20 8.27
C PRO A 315 -2.31 -21.75 9.74
N ALA A 316 -3.38 -21.97 10.51
CA ALA A 316 -3.52 -21.46 11.87
C ALA A 316 -2.40 -21.89 12.84
N GLU A 317 -1.89 -23.12 12.73
CA GLU A 317 -0.76 -23.57 13.56
C GLU A 317 0.57 -22.90 13.19
N ILE A 318 0.75 -22.51 11.92
CA ILE A 318 1.93 -21.79 11.44
C ILE A 318 1.84 -20.32 11.87
N ARG A 319 0.66 -19.69 11.69
CA ARG A 319 0.35 -18.35 12.20
C ARG A 319 0.66 -18.22 13.69
N ALA A 320 0.10 -19.09 14.53
CA ALA A 320 0.29 -19.03 15.98
C ALA A 320 1.78 -19.15 16.41
N LYS A 321 2.58 -19.94 15.68
CA LYS A 321 4.04 -20.04 15.92
C LYS A 321 4.76 -18.73 15.56
N ILE A 322 4.38 -18.10 14.44
CA ILE A 322 4.96 -16.84 13.96
C ILE A 322 4.57 -15.67 14.87
N GLU A 323 3.31 -15.58 15.26
CA GLU A 323 2.80 -14.59 16.21
C GLU A 323 3.57 -14.65 17.54
N ALA A 324 3.73 -15.85 18.11
CA ALA A 324 4.49 -16.05 19.35
C ALA A 324 5.99 -15.70 19.18
N ALA A 325 6.62 -16.15 18.09
CA ALA A 325 8.02 -15.86 17.80
C ALA A 325 8.28 -14.36 17.62
N LEU A 326 7.37 -13.64 16.95
CA LEU A 326 7.48 -12.21 16.72
C LEU A 326 7.28 -11.39 18.00
N VAL A 327 6.32 -11.79 18.84
CA VAL A 327 6.10 -11.16 20.17
C VAL A 327 7.31 -11.32 21.08
N GLU A 328 8.03 -12.45 21.03
CA GLU A 328 9.31 -12.57 21.75
C GLU A 328 10.44 -11.78 21.08
N PHE A 329 10.53 -11.77 19.75
CA PHE A 329 11.54 -10.99 19.02
C PHE A 329 11.42 -9.48 19.29
N ALA A 330 10.20 -8.95 19.40
CA ALA A 330 9.92 -7.55 19.72
C ALA A 330 10.41 -7.09 21.11
N LYS A 331 10.83 -8.02 21.98
CA LYS A 331 11.42 -7.71 23.29
C LYS A 331 12.95 -7.65 23.28
N THR A 332 13.58 -7.96 22.14
CA THR A 332 15.05 -8.04 22.01
C THR A 332 15.67 -6.71 21.58
N GLU A 333 16.97 -6.52 21.84
CA GLU A 333 17.69 -5.36 21.31
C GLU A 333 17.78 -5.38 19.77
N GLU A 334 17.82 -6.59 19.18
CA GLU A 334 17.92 -6.85 17.74
C GLU A 334 16.71 -6.34 16.94
N TRP A 335 15.54 -6.23 17.58
CA TRP A 335 14.36 -5.56 17.03
C TRP A 335 14.65 -4.15 16.49
N ASN A 336 15.52 -3.39 17.18
CA ASN A 336 15.90 -2.03 16.79
C ASN A 336 16.82 -1.98 15.54
N ASN A 337 17.38 -3.12 15.13
CA ASN A 337 18.11 -3.29 13.87
C ASN A 337 17.20 -3.78 12.73
N SER A 338 15.93 -4.07 13.03
CA SER A 338 14.93 -4.58 12.10
C SER A 338 13.78 -3.57 11.95
N ILE A 339 12.51 -3.99 11.95
CA ILE A 339 11.31 -3.13 11.85
C ILE A 339 11.22 -2.05 12.94
N GLY A 340 11.91 -2.23 14.08
CA GLY A 340 12.08 -1.21 15.11
C GLY A 340 13.11 -0.12 14.79
N ASN A 341 13.89 -0.27 13.71
CA ASN A 341 14.81 0.76 13.26
C ASN A 341 14.03 1.99 12.78
N LYS A 342 14.40 3.18 13.28
CA LYS A 342 13.78 4.47 12.95
C LYS A 342 13.82 4.82 11.46
N ASP A 343 14.81 4.33 10.72
CA ASP A 343 14.98 4.58 9.28
C ASP A 343 14.23 3.55 8.43
N PHE A 344 13.78 2.46 9.06
CA PHE A 344 12.74 1.56 8.56
C PHE A 344 11.37 2.09 9.04
N TYR A 345 10.64 1.38 9.91
CA TYR A 345 9.32 1.82 10.38
C TYR A 345 9.30 2.34 11.84
N GLY A 346 10.37 2.15 12.62
CA GLY A 346 10.47 2.65 13.99
C GLY A 346 9.42 2.11 14.96
N TRP A 347 8.99 0.84 14.79
CA TRP A 347 8.05 0.20 15.71
C TRP A 347 8.73 -0.01 17.07
N SER A 348 8.13 0.43 18.16
CA SER A 348 8.61 0.15 19.52
C SER A 348 7.96 -1.08 20.16
N GLY A 349 7.09 -1.79 19.42
CA GLY A 349 6.40 -2.99 19.88
C GLY A 349 5.19 -3.33 19.03
N LEU A 350 4.37 -4.27 19.53
CA LEU A 350 3.18 -4.81 18.90
C LEU A 350 2.04 -4.84 19.92
N ASN A 351 0.86 -4.37 19.53
CA ASN A 351 -0.39 -4.63 20.24
C ASN A 351 -1.24 -5.59 19.41
N PRO A 352 -2.06 -6.46 20.01
CA PRO A 352 -3.13 -7.14 19.30
C PRO A 352 -4.02 -6.14 18.57
N ALA A 353 -4.58 -6.55 17.43
CA ALA A 353 -5.52 -5.75 16.66
C ALA A 353 -6.76 -6.57 16.28
N GLU A 354 -7.91 -5.90 16.24
CA GLU A 354 -9.19 -6.48 15.81
C GLU A 354 -9.70 -5.78 14.53
N ASP A 355 -10.33 -6.52 13.61
CA ASP A 355 -10.89 -5.95 12.36
C ASP A 355 -11.82 -4.75 12.60
N ALA A 356 -12.61 -4.81 13.68
CA ALA A 356 -13.54 -3.75 14.09
C ALA A 356 -12.84 -2.42 14.44
N GLU A 357 -11.53 -2.39 14.67
CA GLU A 357 -10.78 -1.13 14.83
C GLU A 357 -10.65 -0.35 13.51
N TYR A 358 -10.80 -1.03 12.37
CA TYR A 358 -10.65 -0.47 11.03
C TYR A 358 -11.99 -0.04 10.40
N ASP A 359 -13.11 -0.24 11.10
CA ASP A 359 -14.45 0.25 10.75
C ASP A 359 -14.49 1.76 10.41
N PHE A 360 -13.67 2.55 11.10
CA PHE A 360 -13.54 3.98 10.85
C PHE A 360 -12.94 4.24 9.46
N VAL A 361 -11.96 3.44 9.05
CA VAL A 361 -11.34 3.52 7.73
C VAL A 361 -12.32 3.07 6.65
N ARG A 362 -13.07 1.97 6.86
CA ARG A 362 -14.14 1.53 5.93
C ARG A 362 -15.16 2.66 5.66
N LYS A 363 -15.61 3.35 6.72
CA LYS A 363 -16.54 4.50 6.61
C LYS A 363 -15.93 5.70 5.86
N MET A 364 -14.63 5.96 6.02
CA MET A 364 -13.95 7.01 5.24
C MET A 364 -13.81 6.64 3.77
N VAL A 365 -13.51 5.37 3.44
CA VAL A 365 -13.44 4.87 2.06
C VAL A 365 -14.80 5.00 1.38
N GLU A 366 -15.88 4.57 2.03
CA GLU A 366 -17.25 4.72 1.54
C GLU A 366 -17.63 6.19 1.30
N ALA A 367 -17.36 7.06 2.27
CA ALA A 367 -17.69 8.48 2.19
C ALA A 367 -16.88 9.23 1.11
N ALA A 368 -15.59 8.90 0.95
CA ALA A 368 -14.72 9.53 -0.03
C ALA A 368 -14.88 8.96 -1.45
N GLY A 369 -15.55 7.81 -1.59
CA GLY A 369 -15.77 7.12 -2.87
C GLY A 369 -14.50 6.50 -3.47
N VAL A 370 -13.44 6.36 -2.67
CA VAL A 370 -12.15 5.79 -3.09
C VAL A 370 -12.32 4.29 -3.31
N LYS A 371 -11.73 3.76 -4.39
CA LYS A 371 -11.75 2.32 -4.68
C LYS A 371 -10.36 1.75 -4.82
N LEU A 372 -10.26 0.42 -4.78
CA LEU A 372 -9.00 -0.27 -5.03
C LEU A 372 -8.44 0.07 -6.41
N GLU A 373 -9.28 0.22 -7.44
CA GLU A 373 -8.79 0.57 -8.77
C GLU A 373 -8.22 1.98 -8.83
N ASP A 374 -8.45 2.85 -7.84
CA ASP A 374 -7.88 4.20 -7.78
C ASP A 374 -6.50 4.22 -7.11
N LEU A 375 -6.02 3.07 -6.61
CA LEU A 375 -4.67 2.95 -6.05
C LEU A 375 -3.62 2.78 -7.17
N GLY A 376 -2.74 3.77 -7.33
CA GLY A 376 -1.62 3.72 -8.28
C GLY A 376 -1.99 4.03 -9.75
N LYS A 377 -2.96 4.92 -9.98
CA LYS A 377 -3.39 5.42 -11.31
C LYS A 377 -2.93 6.85 -11.58
#